data_AF-F0G941-F1
#
_entry.id   AF-F0G941-F1
#
_cell.length_a   1.000
_cell.length_b   1.000
_cell.length_c   1.000
_cell.angle_alpha   90.00
_cell.angle_beta   90.00
_cell.angle_gamma   90.00
#
_symmetry.space_group_name_H-M   'P 1'
#
loop_
_entity.id
_entity.type
_entity.pdbx_description
1 polymer ?
#
loop_
_entity_poly.entity_id
_entity_poly.type
_entity_poly.pdbx_seq_one_letter_code
_entity_poly.pdbx_strand_id
1 'polypeptide(L)'
;LVRIARQVGRTDLAERLGHSDGERLREAKAAAEAIAQLRHARAPVPQISDDIGLWLPARAVAALRAHGIDTLADLTVRIPRRRQWWKAIAGLGAAGARRVETFFAAHPELTERARALIAATPRSAIVPWEQLKLPHEVDGSAGTFRAPRATSTLDADNDYAAVHAWLSLHES
;
A
#
# COMPACT_ATOMS: atom_id res chain seq x y z
N LEU A 1 -0.89 17.71 21.39
CA LEU A 1 -1.74 18.78 20.82
C LEU A 1 -1.38 19.10 19.37
N VAL A 2 -0.11 19.35 19.04
CA VAL A 2 0.37 19.52 17.63
C VAL A 2 -0.12 18.42 16.68
N ARG A 3 -0.01 17.14 17.08
CA ARG A 3 -0.53 16.00 16.28
C ARG A 3 -2.04 16.08 16.02
N ILE A 4 -2.82 16.45 17.04
CA ILE A 4 -4.28 16.58 16.93
C ILE A 4 -4.63 17.73 15.97
N ALA A 5 -3.94 18.86 16.08
CA ALA A 5 -4.10 20.00 15.19
C ALA A 5 -3.85 19.61 13.72
N ARG A 6 -2.79 18.84 13.45
CA ARG A 6 -2.52 18.28 12.12
C ARG A 6 -3.62 17.34 11.64
N GLN A 7 -4.12 16.46 12.50
CA GLN A 7 -5.19 15.53 12.13
C GLN A 7 -6.50 16.22 11.75
N VAL A 8 -6.84 17.35 12.39
CA VAL A 8 -8.04 18.13 12.03
C VAL A 8 -7.79 19.17 10.92
N GLY A 9 -6.64 19.11 10.24
CA GLY A 9 -6.30 20.01 9.13
C GLY A 9 -5.97 21.45 9.55
N ARG A 10 -5.72 21.70 10.84
CA ARG A 10 -5.38 23.03 11.39
C ARG A 10 -3.88 23.16 11.57
N THR A 11 -3.16 23.30 10.46
CA THR A 11 -1.70 23.49 10.44
C THR A 11 -1.27 24.77 11.15
N ASP A 12 -2.07 25.83 11.06
CA ASP A 12 -1.93 27.09 11.80
C ASP A 12 -1.87 26.87 13.33
N LEU A 13 -2.73 25.99 13.85
CA LEU A 13 -2.73 25.65 15.27
C LEU A 13 -1.56 24.74 15.64
N ALA A 14 -1.13 23.87 14.71
CA ALA A 14 0.01 22.99 14.92
C ALA A 14 1.32 23.77 15.09
N GLU A 15 1.51 24.83 14.30
CA GLU A 15 2.66 25.74 14.42
C GLU A 15 2.66 26.47 15.76
N ARG A 16 1.53 27.08 16.13
CA ARG A 16 1.36 27.78 17.43
C ARG A 16 1.62 26.88 18.62
N LEU A 17 1.23 25.61 18.54
CA LEU A 17 1.42 24.63 19.63
C LEU A 17 2.84 24.02 19.66
N GLY A 18 3.67 24.29 18.64
CA GLY A 18 5.01 23.69 18.47
C GLY A 18 6.18 24.50 19.07
N HIS A 19 5.91 25.62 19.77
CA HIS A 19 6.95 26.55 20.22
C HIS A 19 7.78 26.02 21.41
N SER A 20 9.03 26.50 21.52
CA SER A 20 10.02 26.04 22.50
C SER A 20 9.65 26.45 23.94
N ASP A 21 10.18 25.75 24.95
CA ASP A 21 9.86 25.96 26.37
C ASP A 21 10.00 27.43 26.84
N GLY A 22 11.00 28.16 26.33
CA GLY A 22 11.24 29.57 26.67
C GLY A 22 10.24 30.57 26.09
N GLU A 23 9.44 30.16 25.10
CA GLU A 23 8.43 31.00 24.43
C GLU A 23 7.00 30.70 24.91
N ARG A 24 6.80 29.59 25.63
CA ARG A 24 5.47 29.12 26.09
C ARG A 24 4.75 30.10 27.00
N LEU A 25 5.47 30.92 27.77
CA LEU A 25 4.83 31.91 28.65
C LEU A 25 4.24 33.09 27.86
N ARG A 26 4.92 33.53 26.78
CA ARG A 26 4.45 34.58 25.87
C ARG A 26 3.31 34.08 24.98
N GLU A 27 3.42 32.84 24.51
CA GLU A 27 2.41 32.20 23.66
C GLU A 27 1.30 31.47 24.45
N ALA A 28 1.29 31.55 25.78
CA ALA A 28 0.34 30.82 26.63
C ALA A 28 -1.12 31.12 26.25
N LYS A 29 -1.43 32.38 25.96
CA LYS A 29 -2.76 32.81 25.54
C LYS A 29 -3.12 32.24 24.16
N ALA A 30 -2.21 32.33 23.19
CA ALA A 30 -2.41 31.78 21.85
C ALA A 30 -2.57 30.25 21.87
N ALA A 31 -1.81 29.55 22.71
CA ALA A 31 -1.93 28.12 22.94
C ALA A 31 -3.27 27.75 23.61
N ALA A 32 -3.73 28.52 24.59
CA ALA A 32 -5.02 28.31 25.24
C ALA A 32 -6.19 28.50 24.25
N GLU A 33 -6.13 29.55 23.41
CA GLU A 33 -7.09 29.78 22.34
C GLU A 33 -7.07 28.66 21.30
N ALA A 34 -5.89 28.18 20.90
CA ALA A 34 -5.74 27.04 20.00
C ALA A 34 -6.37 25.76 20.60
N ILE A 35 -6.15 25.49 21.88
CA ILE A 35 -6.77 24.35 22.59
C ILE A 35 -8.29 24.48 22.62
N ALA A 36 -8.82 25.67 22.90
CA ALA A 36 -10.27 25.92 22.91
C ALA A 36 -10.88 25.65 21.52
N GLN A 37 -10.22 26.09 20.45
CA GLN A 37 -10.65 25.81 19.08
C GLN A 37 -10.64 24.30 18.76
N LEU A 38 -9.60 23.58 19.20
CA LEU A 38 -9.51 22.14 18.97
C LEU A 38 -10.57 21.34 19.74
N ARG A 39 -11.03 21.82 20.91
CA ARG A 39 -12.10 21.17 21.69
C ARG A 39 -13.43 21.13 20.96
N HIS A 40 -13.68 22.10 20.09
CA HIS A 40 -14.91 22.16 19.28
C HIS A 40 -14.73 21.61 17.86
N ALA A 41 -13.52 21.21 17.48
CA ALA A 41 -13.26 20.61 16.19
C ALA A 41 -13.87 19.20 16.10
N ARG A 42 -14.44 18.86 14.94
CA ARG A 42 -14.98 17.52 14.68
C ARG A 42 -13.84 16.49 14.74
N ALA A 43 -14.16 15.29 15.22
CA ALA A 43 -13.21 14.18 15.18
C ALA A 43 -12.68 13.98 13.74
N PRO A 44 -11.36 13.91 13.55
CA PRO A 44 -10.78 13.80 12.23
C PRO A 44 -11.16 12.45 11.62
N VAL A 45 -11.57 12.45 10.34
CA VAL A 45 -11.93 11.24 9.60
C VAL A 45 -10.73 10.84 8.74
N PRO A 46 -10.17 9.63 8.91
CA PRO A 46 -8.99 9.22 8.17
C PRO A 46 -9.26 9.15 6.67
N GLN A 47 -8.26 9.58 5.88
CA GLN A 47 -8.24 9.48 4.43
C GLN A 47 -7.18 8.48 3.99
N ILE A 48 -7.40 7.83 2.85
CA ILE A 48 -6.48 6.85 2.27
C ILE A 48 -5.07 7.42 1.99
N SER A 49 -4.96 8.71 1.67
CA SER A 49 -3.68 9.40 1.42
C SER A 49 -2.96 9.83 2.69
N ASP A 50 -3.57 9.66 3.87
CA ASP A 50 -2.97 10.11 5.12
C ASP A 50 -1.69 9.33 5.44
N ASP A 51 -0.71 10.05 5.96
CA ASP A 51 0.49 9.46 6.56
C ASP A 51 0.12 8.58 7.75
N ILE A 52 0.67 7.36 7.80
CA ILE A 52 0.38 6.40 8.86
C ILE A 52 0.76 6.90 10.26
N GLY A 53 1.72 7.82 10.38
CA GLY A 53 2.18 8.44 11.61
C GLY A 53 1.15 9.36 12.28
N LEU A 54 0.13 9.79 11.54
CA LEU A 54 -1.00 10.54 12.11
C LEU A 54 -1.91 9.63 12.94
N TRP A 55 -2.02 8.35 12.56
CA TRP A 55 -3.05 7.44 13.05
C TRP A 55 -2.52 6.28 13.90
N LEU A 56 -1.29 5.84 13.64
CA LEU A 56 -0.70 4.65 14.24
C LEU A 56 0.39 4.98 15.26
N PRO A 57 0.67 4.07 16.23
CA PRO A 57 1.72 4.29 17.21
C PRO A 57 3.11 4.31 16.55
N ALA A 58 3.98 5.21 17.03
CA ALA A 58 5.30 5.47 16.44
C ALA A 58 6.16 4.21 16.19
N ARG A 59 6.13 3.24 17.10
CA ARG A 59 6.85 1.97 16.92
C ARG A 59 6.33 1.15 15.73
N ALA A 60 5.02 1.09 15.54
CA ALA A 60 4.43 0.41 14.39
C ALA A 60 4.75 1.16 13.10
N VAL A 61 4.69 2.50 13.14
CA VAL A 61 5.04 3.37 12.01
C VAL A 61 6.48 3.14 11.57
N ALA A 62 7.44 3.11 12.50
CA ALA A 62 8.84 2.85 12.18
C ALA A 62 9.03 1.49 11.47
N ALA A 63 8.37 0.44 11.96
CA ALA A 63 8.42 -0.87 11.34
C ALA A 63 7.76 -0.89 9.95
N LEU A 64 6.61 -0.22 9.77
CA LEU A 64 5.90 -0.15 8.50
C LEU A 64 6.70 0.65 7.45
N ARG A 65 7.28 1.79 7.83
CA ARG A 65 8.13 2.61 6.93
C ARG A 65 9.39 1.90 6.49
N ALA A 66 9.99 1.07 7.35
CA ALA A 66 11.12 0.22 6.96
C ALA A 66 10.77 -0.78 5.85
N HIS A 67 9.47 -1.03 5.62
CA HIS A 67 8.93 -1.86 4.53
C HIS A 67 8.28 -1.00 3.42
N GLY A 68 8.58 0.30 3.37
CA GLY A 68 8.11 1.25 2.36
C GLY A 68 6.60 1.46 2.38
N ILE A 69 5.99 1.43 3.57
CA ILE A 69 4.57 1.72 3.81
C ILE A 69 4.50 3.06 4.53
N ASP A 70 4.07 4.10 3.81
CA ASP A 70 4.02 5.47 4.33
C ASP A 70 2.60 5.98 4.50
N THR A 71 1.65 5.47 3.70
CA THR A 71 0.25 5.90 3.72
C THR A 71 -0.73 4.81 4.17
N LEU A 72 -1.94 5.21 4.58
CA LEU A 72 -3.02 4.26 4.85
C LEU A 72 -3.38 3.44 3.59
N ALA A 73 -3.25 4.02 2.39
CA ALA A 73 -3.41 3.31 1.12
C ALA A 73 -2.38 2.19 0.96
N ASP A 74 -1.08 2.48 1.14
CA ASP A 74 -0.02 1.46 1.06
C ASP A 74 -0.30 0.28 1.99
N LEU A 75 -0.75 0.60 3.20
CA LEU A 75 -1.09 -0.36 4.22
C LEU A 75 -2.29 -1.23 3.77
N THR A 76 -3.37 -0.64 3.25
CA THR A 76 -4.52 -1.40 2.74
C THR A 76 -4.25 -2.24 1.49
N VAL A 77 -3.26 -1.85 0.67
CA VAL A 77 -2.93 -2.59 -0.55
C VAL A 77 -2.07 -3.83 -0.23
N ARG A 78 -1.09 -3.68 0.67
CA ARG A 78 -0.02 -4.69 0.86
C ARG A 78 -0.32 -5.74 1.93
N ILE A 79 -1.16 -5.43 2.90
CA ILE A 79 -1.23 -6.15 4.18
C ILE A 79 -2.54 -6.93 4.45
N PRO A 80 -3.76 -6.49 4.06
CA PRO A 80 -4.99 -7.04 4.65
C PRO A 80 -5.33 -8.49 4.33
N ARG A 81 -4.65 -9.14 3.37
CA ARG A 81 -5.11 -10.44 2.82
C ARG A 81 -4.41 -11.67 3.39
N ARG A 82 -3.43 -11.52 4.28
CA ARG A 82 -2.65 -12.64 4.82
C ARG A 82 -2.87 -12.81 6.32
N ARG A 83 -3.22 -14.03 6.75
CA ARG A 83 -3.15 -14.40 8.17
C ARG A 83 -1.72 -14.15 8.67
N GLN A 84 -1.57 -13.47 9.80
CA GLN A 84 -0.27 -13.16 10.40
C GLN A 84 0.68 -12.35 9.49
N TRP A 85 0.15 -11.48 8.64
CA TRP A 85 0.90 -10.60 7.72
C TRP A 85 2.10 -9.90 8.37
N TRP A 86 1.98 -9.53 9.65
CA TRP A 86 3.00 -8.84 10.42
C TRP A 86 4.30 -9.64 10.61
N LYS A 87 4.27 -10.97 10.45
CA LYS A 87 5.47 -11.81 10.55
C LYS A 87 6.54 -11.45 9.51
N ALA A 88 6.13 -10.93 8.35
CA ALA A 88 7.06 -10.47 7.32
C ALA A 88 7.68 -9.10 7.65
N ILE A 89 7.14 -8.38 8.64
CA ILE A 89 7.52 -7.01 8.97
C ILE A 89 8.36 -7.03 10.25
N ALA A 90 9.68 -7.02 10.08
CA ALA A 90 10.61 -6.90 11.18
C ALA A 90 10.28 -5.68 12.06
N GLY A 91 10.14 -5.92 13.38
CA GLY A 91 9.78 -4.88 14.35
C GLY A 91 8.27 -4.72 14.60
N LEU A 92 7.41 -5.38 13.82
CA LEU A 92 5.95 -5.38 14.05
C LEU A 92 5.48 -6.68 14.72
N GLY A 93 5.21 -6.60 16.02
CA GLY A 93 4.63 -7.71 16.78
C GLY A 93 3.12 -7.86 16.62
N ALA A 94 2.57 -8.98 17.08
CA ALA A 94 1.13 -9.27 17.02
C ALA A 94 0.25 -8.19 17.68
N ALA A 95 0.69 -7.60 18.79
CA ALA A 95 -0.03 -6.50 19.44
C ALA A 95 -0.01 -5.19 18.62
N GLY A 96 1.03 -4.95 17.82
CA GLY A 96 1.08 -3.84 16.87
C GLY A 96 0.14 -4.08 15.71
N ALA A 97 0.18 -5.29 15.13
CA ALA A 97 -0.69 -5.70 14.06
C ALA A 97 -2.18 -5.63 14.44
N ARG A 98 -2.54 -6.13 15.64
CA ARG A 98 -3.91 -6.09 16.12
C ARG A 98 -4.43 -4.67 16.30
N ARG A 99 -3.58 -3.72 16.69
CA ARG A 99 -3.97 -2.29 16.74
C ARG A 99 -4.26 -1.72 15.36
N VAL A 100 -3.47 -2.09 14.36
CA VAL A 100 -3.73 -1.71 12.96
C VAL A 100 -5.06 -2.31 12.49
N GLU A 101 -5.29 -3.59 12.77
CA GLU A 101 -6.54 -4.28 12.42
C GLU A 101 -7.76 -3.65 13.11
N THR A 102 -7.67 -3.33 14.40
CA THR A 102 -8.73 -2.63 15.14
C THR A 102 -9.01 -1.25 14.54
N PHE A 103 -7.98 -0.51 14.13
CA PHE A 103 -8.14 0.78 13.46
C PHE A 103 -8.94 0.64 12.15
N PHE A 104 -8.57 -0.32 11.28
CA PHE A 104 -9.31 -0.54 10.03
C PHE A 104 -10.72 -1.09 10.24
N ALA A 105 -10.93 -1.90 11.28
CA ALA A 105 -12.27 -2.37 11.65
C ALA A 105 -13.19 -1.23 12.10
N ALA A 106 -12.64 -0.18 12.73
CA ALA A 106 -13.38 1.03 13.10
C ALA A 106 -13.66 1.97 11.91
N HIS A 107 -12.97 1.77 10.77
CA HIS A 107 -13.06 2.62 9.58
C HIS A 107 -13.23 1.78 8.31
N PRO A 108 -14.35 1.05 8.14
CA PRO A 108 -14.58 0.18 6.98
C PRO A 108 -14.52 0.95 5.65
N GLU A 109 -14.93 2.22 5.66
CA GLU A 109 -14.87 3.16 4.52
C GLU A 109 -13.47 3.23 3.87
N LEU A 110 -12.41 3.18 4.68
CA LEU A 110 -11.02 3.24 4.20
C LEU A 110 -10.68 2.01 3.36
N THR A 111 -11.11 0.84 3.83
CA THR A 111 -10.86 -0.43 3.15
C THR A 111 -11.63 -0.47 1.83
N GLU A 112 -12.84 0.07 1.81
CA GLU A 112 -13.65 0.14 0.59
C GLU A 112 -13.06 1.13 -0.44
N ARG A 113 -12.65 2.32 -0.01
CA ARG A 113 -11.95 3.28 -0.88
C ARG A 113 -10.65 2.72 -1.43
N ALA A 114 -9.87 2.00 -0.61
CA ALA A 114 -8.67 1.32 -1.07
C ALA A 114 -8.98 0.20 -2.08
N ARG A 115 -10.06 -0.57 -1.88
CA ARG A 115 -10.53 -1.56 -2.87
C ARG A 115 -10.90 -0.89 -4.19
N ALA A 116 -11.62 0.23 -4.15
CA ALA A 116 -11.97 1.00 -5.34
C ALA A 116 -10.73 1.49 -6.10
N LEU A 117 -9.69 1.94 -5.40
CA LEU A 117 -8.41 2.32 -6.03
C LEU A 117 -7.72 1.13 -6.72
N ILE A 118 -7.67 -0.04 -6.08
CA ILE A 118 -7.08 -1.25 -6.67
C ILE A 118 -7.87 -1.68 -7.90
N ALA A 119 -9.22 -1.63 -7.84
CA ALA A 119 -10.08 -1.98 -8.96
C ALA A 119 -9.97 -0.99 -10.13
N ALA A 120 -9.77 0.31 -9.83
CA ALA A 120 -9.58 1.36 -10.82
C ALA A 120 -8.18 1.38 -11.43
N THR A 121 -7.22 0.66 -10.87
CA THR A 121 -5.88 0.47 -11.46
C THR A 121 -5.96 -0.72 -12.43
N PRO A 122 -6.00 -0.50 -13.76
CA PRO A 122 -6.09 -1.61 -14.70
C PRO A 122 -4.82 -2.46 -14.58
N ARG A 123 -4.94 -3.64 -13.96
CA ARG A 123 -4.01 -4.74 -14.19
C ARG A 123 -4.32 -5.28 -15.59
N SER A 124 -3.67 -4.77 -16.63
CA SER A 124 -3.61 -5.51 -17.89
C SER A 124 -2.66 -6.71 -17.70
N ALA A 125 -3.07 -7.67 -16.87
CA ALA A 125 -2.40 -8.96 -16.72
C ALA A 125 -2.90 -9.97 -17.77
N ILE A 126 -4.04 -9.66 -18.41
CA ILE A 126 -4.59 -10.43 -19.52
C ILE A 126 -4.57 -9.54 -20.75
N VAL A 127 -3.82 -9.96 -21.76
CA VAL A 127 -3.75 -9.35 -23.07
C VAL A 127 -4.15 -10.40 -24.11
N PRO A 128 -4.65 -10.00 -25.29
CA PRO A 128 -4.79 -10.90 -26.42
C PRO A 128 -3.48 -11.66 -26.68
N TRP A 129 -3.58 -12.90 -27.16
CA TRP A 129 -2.42 -13.77 -27.38
C TRP A 129 -1.36 -13.10 -28.25
N GLU A 130 -1.77 -12.34 -29.26
CA GLU A 130 -0.93 -11.61 -30.20
C GLU A 130 -0.11 -10.49 -29.53
N GLN A 131 -0.55 -10.02 -28.36
CA GLN A 131 0.09 -8.94 -27.60
C GLN A 131 0.89 -9.45 -26.40
N LEU A 132 0.86 -10.75 -26.13
CA LEU A 132 1.59 -11.37 -25.02
C LEU A 132 3.10 -11.22 -25.23
N LYS A 133 3.77 -10.60 -24.26
CA LYS A 133 5.23 -10.50 -24.20
C LYS A 133 5.71 -11.10 -22.89
N LEU A 134 6.32 -12.29 -22.97
CA LEU A 134 6.90 -12.97 -21.81
C LEU A 134 8.36 -12.54 -21.61
N PRO A 135 8.79 -12.28 -20.37
CA PRO A 135 10.21 -12.22 -20.04
C PRO A 135 10.91 -13.53 -20.41
N HIS A 136 12.17 -13.45 -20.81
CA HIS A 136 12.93 -14.61 -21.28
C HIS A 136 13.04 -15.71 -20.22
N GLU A 137 13.08 -15.34 -18.94
CA GLU A 137 13.17 -16.29 -17.82
C GLU A 137 11.95 -17.22 -17.71
N VAL A 138 10.83 -16.85 -18.35
CA VAL A 138 9.56 -17.58 -18.31
C VAL A 138 8.95 -17.79 -19.71
N ASP A 139 9.72 -17.60 -20.78
CA ASP A 139 9.25 -17.81 -22.16
C ASP A 139 9.22 -19.29 -22.58
N GLY A 140 9.79 -20.17 -21.75
CA GLY A 140 9.84 -21.63 -21.97
C GLY A 140 10.97 -22.12 -22.87
N SER A 141 11.86 -21.24 -23.34
CA SER A 141 13.04 -21.60 -24.13
C SER A 141 14.01 -22.51 -23.36
N ALA A 142 14.15 -22.31 -22.05
CA ALA A 142 15.00 -23.10 -21.14
C ALA A 142 14.23 -24.20 -20.38
N GLY A 143 13.01 -24.55 -20.79
CA GLY A 143 12.17 -25.51 -20.07
C GLY A 143 12.70 -26.94 -20.13
N THR A 144 12.78 -27.62 -18.97
CA THR A 144 13.27 -29.02 -18.85
C THR A 144 12.45 -30.03 -19.66
N PHE A 145 11.19 -29.70 -19.98
CA PHE A 145 10.29 -30.55 -20.75
C PHE A 145 10.31 -30.26 -22.26
N ARG A 146 11.17 -29.36 -22.73
CA ARG A 146 11.33 -29.06 -24.16
C ARG A 146 12.14 -30.16 -24.83
N ALA A 147 11.60 -30.71 -25.92
CA ALA A 147 12.32 -31.69 -26.73
C ALA A 147 13.60 -31.07 -27.32
N PRO A 148 14.72 -31.82 -27.42
CA PRO A 148 15.93 -31.35 -28.09
C PRO A 148 15.65 -30.91 -29.54
N ARG A 149 16.29 -29.82 -29.98
CA ARG A 149 16.17 -29.26 -31.35
C ARG A 149 16.33 -30.30 -32.45
N ALA A 150 17.32 -31.18 -32.30
CA ALA A 150 17.62 -32.24 -33.26
C ALA A 150 16.48 -33.25 -33.45
N THR A 151 15.55 -33.32 -32.50
CA THR A 151 14.43 -34.27 -32.48
C THR A 151 13.05 -33.59 -32.55
N SER A 152 13.02 -32.25 -32.51
CA SER A 152 11.77 -31.49 -32.56
C SER A 152 11.32 -31.31 -34.01
N THR A 153 10.13 -31.79 -34.35
CA THR A 153 9.51 -31.57 -35.67
C THR A 153 8.85 -30.19 -35.78
N LEU A 154 8.58 -29.54 -34.64
CA LEU A 154 8.08 -28.16 -34.56
C LEU A 154 9.27 -27.19 -34.51
N ASP A 155 9.32 -26.27 -35.46
CA ASP A 155 10.30 -25.18 -35.52
C ASP A 155 9.88 -24.02 -34.58
N ALA A 156 10.01 -24.27 -33.27
CA ALA A 156 9.59 -23.33 -32.23
C ALA A 156 10.61 -23.22 -31.09
N ASP A 157 11.15 -22.02 -30.87
CA ASP A 157 12.22 -21.74 -29.88
C ASP A 157 11.74 -21.49 -28.44
N ASN A 158 10.47 -21.15 -28.27
CA ASN A 158 9.85 -20.85 -26.98
C ASN A 158 8.37 -21.29 -26.99
N ASP A 159 7.67 -21.12 -25.87
CA ASP A 159 6.29 -21.59 -25.73
C ASP A 159 5.34 -20.78 -26.63
N TYR A 160 5.64 -19.49 -26.81
CA TYR A 160 4.89 -18.61 -27.69
C TYR A 160 4.90 -19.11 -29.14
N ALA A 161 6.08 -19.39 -29.68
CA ALA A 161 6.25 -19.91 -31.03
C ALA A 161 5.61 -21.31 -31.19
N ALA A 162 5.66 -22.15 -30.15
CA ALA A 162 5.10 -23.50 -30.19
C ALA A 162 3.57 -23.48 -30.32
N VAL A 163 2.90 -22.62 -29.54
CA VAL A 163 1.45 -22.44 -29.62
C VAL A 163 1.05 -21.82 -30.97
N HIS A 164 1.78 -20.82 -31.47
CA HIS A 164 1.53 -20.25 -32.80
C HIS A 164 1.68 -21.26 -33.93
N ALA A 165 2.72 -22.09 -33.89
CA ALA A 165 2.93 -23.15 -34.87
C ALA A 165 1.79 -24.18 -34.81
N TRP A 166 1.29 -24.52 -33.62
CA TRP A 166 0.14 -25.41 -33.46
C TRP A 166 -1.16 -24.78 -34.00
N LEU A 167 -1.45 -23.52 -33.68
CA LEU A 167 -2.65 -22.81 -34.17
C LEU A 167 -2.65 -22.72 -35.70
N SER A 168 -1.50 -22.41 -36.30
CA SER A 168 -1.35 -22.34 -37.76
C SER A 168 -1.68 -23.65 -38.49
N LEU A 169 -1.57 -24.79 -37.81
CA LEU A 169 -1.93 -26.11 -38.36
C LEU A 169 -3.43 -26.41 -38.25
N HIS A 170 -4.18 -25.70 -37.40
CA HIS A 170 -5.57 -26.02 -37.05
C HIS A 170 -6.60 -24.96 -37.47
N GLU A 171 -6.18 -23.72 -37.75
CA GLU A 171 -7.07 -22.62 -38.16
C GLU A 171 -7.19 -22.45 -39.69
N SER A 172 -7.23 -23.56 -40.44
CA SER A 172 -7.51 -23.53 -41.91
C SER A 172 -9.00 -23.42 -42.23
#